data_AF-A0ABC8M501-F1
#
_entry.id   AF-A0ABC8M501-F1
#
_cell.length_a   1.000
_cell.length_b   1.000
_cell.length_c   1.000
_cell.angle_alpha   90.00
_cell.angle_beta   90.00
_cell.angle_gamma   90.00
#
_symmetry.space_group_name_H-M   'P 1'
#
loop_
_entity.id
_entity.type
_entity.pdbx_description
1 polymer ?
#
loop_
_entity_poly.entity_id
_entity_poly.type
_entity_poly.pdbx_seq_one_letter_code
_entity_poly.pdbx_strand_id
1 'polypeptide(L)'
;MTTLLLPQLNHINKPLLISNQHHRKPYRSPVISAVSGKQLVTSGEVRAVEPREAKTLVSSEGYVLLDVRPAWEREKAHVKGSLHVPLFVEDPDNGPITLLKKWIHLGYIGLWTGQRFTMFNDEFTLHVVEAFPDKKSKVLVACGEGLRSLMAISKLHREGYKSLGWLTGGFNRATEGDFSEIEGPEELRFATIGGASYYFLKLLVLLQSFGKENR
;
A
#
# COMPACT_ATOMS: atom_id res chain seq x y z
N MET A 1 35.63 76.51 2.73
CA MET A 1 36.07 75.72 1.55
C MET A 1 34.98 74.72 1.22
N THR A 2 34.57 74.76 -0.03
CA THR A 2 33.45 74.11 -0.73
C THR A 2 33.40 72.60 -0.59
N THR A 3 32.23 72.02 -0.27
CA THR A 3 31.84 70.65 -0.72
C THR A 3 30.32 70.50 -0.57
N LEU A 4 29.56 70.84 -1.62
CA LEU A 4 28.92 69.92 -2.58
C LEU A 4 27.76 69.08 -1.99
N LEU A 5 26.56 69.63 -2.17
CA LEU A 5 25.29 68.90 -2.26
C LEU A 5 25.27 68.06 -3.54
N LEU A 6 24.87 66.78 -3.46
CA LEU A 6 24.24 65.97 -4.53
C LEU A 6 23.95 64.52 -4.01
N PRO A 7 23.07 63.73 -4.66
CA PRO A 7 21.65 63.60 -4.30
C PRO A 7 21.28 62.19 -3.80
N GLN A 8 20.09 62.07 -3.19
CA GLN A 8 19.42 60.79 -2.91
C GLN A 8 19.14 60.03 -4.21
N LEU A 9 19.76 58.85 -4.39
CA LEU A 9 19.46 57.94 -5.49
C LEU A 9 18.70 56.71 -4.97
N ASN A 10 17.45 56.63 -5.41
CA ASN A 10 16.52 55.53 -5.20
C ASN A 10 16.94 54.23 -5.91
N HIS A 11 16.33 53.13 -5.44
CA HIS A 11 16.11 51.84 -6.11
C HIS A 11 17.32 50.94 -6.35
N ILE A 12 17.71 50.22 -5.30
CA ILE A 12 18.30 48.88 -5.45
C ILE A 12 17.13 47.89 -5.48
N ASN A 13 16.81 47.40 -6.67
CA ASN A 13 15.97 46.22 -6.88
C ASN A 13 16.67 45.00 -6.24
N LYS A 14 16.21 44.58 -5.05
CA LYS A 14 16.51 43.25 -4.53
C LYS A 14 15.73 42.23 -5.37
N PRO A 15 16.35 41.20 -5.95
CA PRO A 15 15.59 40.10 -6.54
C PRO A 15 14.79 39.44 -5.42
N LEU A 16 13.48 39.32 -5.64
CA LEU A 16 12.60 38.50 -4.83
C LEU A 16 13.15 37.07 -4.83
N LEU A 17 13.77 36.67 -3.73
CA LEU A 17 13.92 35.27 -3.37
C LEU A 17 12.51 34.72 -3.22
N ILE A 18 11.99 34.13 -4.30
CA ILE A 18 10.79 33.28 -4.26
C ILE A 18 11.18 32.05 -3.46
N SER A 19 11.03 32.17 -2.15
CA SER A 19 10.97 31.05 -1.24
C SER A 19 9.73 30.25 -1.62
N ASN A 20 9.92 29.18 -2.41
CA ASN A 20 8.93 28.11 -2.58
C ASN A 20 8.81 27.35 -1.25
N GLN A 21 8.29 28.02 -0.24
CA GLN A 21 7.66 27.37 0.88
C GLN A 21 6.35 26.80 0.34
N HIS A 22 6.38 25.53 -0.05
CA HIS A 22 5.19 24.72 -0.16
C HIS A 22 4.53 24.69 1.22
N HIS A 23 3.75 25.71 1.53
CA HIS A 23 2.79 25.71 2.61
C HIS A 23 1.77 24.63 2.24
N ARG A 24 2.05 23.40 2.70
CA ARG A 24 1.06 22.31 2.75
C ARG A 24 -0.09 22.83 3.61
N LYS A 25 -1.14 23.34 2.97
CA LYS A 25 -2.41 23.57 3.66
C LYS A 25 -2.82 22.20 4.22
N PRO A 26 -3.11 22.07 5.53
CA PRO A 26 -3.63 20.83 6.05
C PRO A 26 -4.98 20.60 5.35
N TYR A 27 -5.05 19.59 4.48
CA TYR A 27 -6.30 19.13 3.91
C TYR A 27 -7.17 18.61 5.06
N ARG A 28 -8.05 19.48 5.56
CA ARG A 28 -8.97 19.15 6.63
C ARG A 28 -10.13 18.39 6.00
N SER A 29 -9.98 17.07 5.88
CA SER A 29 -11.10 16.21 5.49
C SER A 29 -12.26 16.46 6.46
N PRO A 30 -13.50 16.68 5.98
CA PRO A 30 -14.65 16.79 6.87
C PRO A 30 -14.71 15.52 7.73
N VAL A 31 -14.95 15.72 9.03
CA VAL A 31 -15.06 14.65 10.02
C VAL A 31 -16.38 13.91 9.80
N ILE A 32 -16.49 13.23 8.66
CA ILE A 32 -17.36 12.06 8.54
C ILE A 32 -16.69 11.02 9.43
N SER A 33 -17.39 10.56 10.47
CA SER A 33 -16.91 9.47 11.32
C SER A 33 -16.33 8.37 10.43
N ALA A 34 -15.03 8.13 10.51
CA ALA A 34 -14.37 7.22 9.57
C ALA A 34 -14.93 5.81 9.81
N VAL A 35 -15.83 5.35 8.94
CA VAL A 35 -16.37 4.00 9.02
C VAL A 35 -15.23 3.03 8.74
N SER A 36 -14.99 2.10 9.66
CA SER A 36 -13.93 1.11 9.50
C SER A 36 -14.26 0.18 8.35
N GLY A 37 -13.26 -0.21 7.55
CA GLY A 37 -13.46 -1.20 6.49
C GLY A 37 -14.04 -2.52 7.02
N LYS A 38 -13.70 -2.90 8.25
CA LYS A 38 -14.30 -4.08 8.91
C LYS A 38 -15.80 -3.91 9.10
N GLN A 39 -16.25 -2.73 9.52
CA GLN A 39 -17.68 -2.45 9.70
C GLN A 39 -18.40 -2.48 8.35
N LEU A 40 -17.80 -1.92 7.29
CA LEU A 40 -18.36 -1.96 5.94
C LEU A 40 -18.56 -3.41 5.46
N VAL A 41 -17.55 -4.27 5.66
CA VAL A 41 -17.66 -5.71 5.35
C VAL A 41 -18.74 -6.40 6.19
N THR A 42 -18.76 -6.17 7.51
CA THR A 42 -19.76 -6.79 8.39
C THR A 42 -21.18 -6.32 8.10
N SER A 43 -21.36 -5.07 7.67
CA SER A 43 -22.66 -4.50 7.28
C SER A 43 -23.16 -5.01 5.92
N GLY A 44 -22.31 -5.64 5.11
CA GLY A 44 -22.62 -6.10 3.76
C GLY A 44 -22.47 -5.03 2.67
N GLU A 45 -22.08 -3.81 3.01
CA GLU A 45 -21.80 -2.74 2.04
C GLU A 45 -20.57 -3.05 1.18
N VAL A 46 -19.61 -3.81 1.72
CA VAL A 46 -18.44 -4.33 0.99
C VAL A 46 -18.53 -5.84 0.93
N ARG A 47 -18.43 -6.42 -0.27
CA ARG A 47 -18.51 -7.88 -0.46
C ARG A 47 -17.24 -8.54 0.09
N ALA A 48 -17.38 -9.43 1.07
CA ALA A 48 -16.31 -10.35 1.44
C ALA A 48 -16.15 -11.41 0.32
N VAL A 49 -14.92 -11.59 -0.16
CA VAL A 49 -14.60 -12.49 -1.27
C VAL A 49 -13.55 -13.49 -0.81
N GLU A 50 -13.88 -14.77 -0.83
CA GLU A 50 -12.89 -15.83 -0.59
C GLU A 50 -11.94 -15.99 -1.79
N PRO A 51 -10.67 -16.38 -1.59
CA PRO A 51 -9.70 -16.56 -2.68
C PRO A 51 -10.21 -17.41 -3.85
N ARG A 52 -10.91 -18.50 -3.56
CA ARG A 52 -11.54 -19.39 -4.57
C ARG A 52 -12.56 -18.71 -5.49
N GLU A 53 -13.19 -17.63 -5.04
CA GLU A 53 -14.15 -16.87 -5.83
C GLU A 53 -13.46 -15.77 -6.67
N ALA A 54 -12.23 -15.39 -6.30
CA ALA A 54 -11.55 -14.23 -6.87
C ALA A 54 -11.38 -14.33 -8.39
N LYS A 55 -10.99 -15.51 -8.90
CA LYS A 55 -10.88 -15.77 -10.35
C LYS A 55 -12.18 -15.50 -11.10
N THR A 56 -13.30 -15.99 -10.58
CA THR A 56 -14.63 -15.80 -11.20
C THR A 56 -15.06 -14.34 -11.15
N LEU A 57 -14.81 -13.64 -10.03
CA LEU A 57 -15.15 -12.23 -9.90
C LEU A 57 -14.37 -11.36 -10.89
N VAL A 58 -13.08 -11.63 -11.06
CA VAL A 58 -12.22 -10.87 -11.97
C VAL A 58 -12.59 -11.17 -13.43
N SER A 59 -12.71 -12.44 -13.81
CA SER A 59 -12.95 -12.81 -15.21
C SER A 59 -14.38 -12.60 -15.69
N SER A 60 -15.38 -12.87 -14.84
CA SER A 60 -16.80 -12.91 -15.25
C SER A 60 -17.61 -11.74 -14.71
N GLU A 61 -17.33 -11.27 -13.49
CA GLU A 61 -18.11 -10.18 -12.88
C GLU A 61 -17.51 -8.79 -13.15
N GLY A 62 -16.33 -8.72 -13.78
CA GLY A 62 -15.66 -7.47 -14.16
C GLY A 62 -15.00 -6.74 -13.00
N TYR A 63 -14.65 -7.44 -11.91
CA TYR A 63 -13.87 -6.84 -10.84
C TYR A 63 -12.42 -6.63 -11.29
N VAL A 64 -11.88 -5.45 -11.01
CA VAL A 64 -10.45 -5.20 -11.16
C VAL A 64 -9.76 -5.40 -9.82
N LEU A 65 -8.73 -6.24 -9.79
CA LEU A 65 -7.95 -6.51 -8.60
C LEU A 65 -6.98 -5.34 -8.32
N LEU A 66 -7.10 -4.76 -7.13
CA LEU A 66 -6.21 -3.73 -6.60
C LEU A 66 -5.34 -4.33 -5.49
N ASP A 67 -4.05 -4.50 -5.78
CA ASP A 67 -3.03 -4.87 -4.82
C ASP A 67 -2.54 -3.62 -4.08
N VAL A 68 -2.74 -3.59 -2.76
CA VAL A 68 -2.30 -2.47 -1.91
C VAL A 68 -1.04 -2.78 -1.09
N ARG A 69 -0.38 -3.91 -1.36
CA ARG A 69 0.89 -4.25 -0.73
C ARG A 69 2.00 -3.29 -1.15
N PRO A 70 3.05 -3.14 -0.35
CA PRO A 70 4.26 -2.45 -0.77
C PRO A 70 4.96 -3.14 -1.96
N ALA A 71 5.78 -2.39 -2.68
CA ALA A 71 6.43 -2.84 -3.91
C ALA A 71 7.25 -4.13 -3.74
N TRP A 72 8.03 -4.26 -2.66
CA TRP A 72 8.88 -5.44 -2.43
C TRP A 72 8.10 -6.75 -2.17
N GLU A 73 6.82 -6.67 -1.75
CA GLU A 73 5.96 -7.86 -1.68
C GLU A 73 5.42 -8.22 -3.07
N ARG A 74 5.11 -7.21 -3.90
CA ARG A 74 4.62 -7.41 -5.27
C ARG A 74 5.69 -8.01 -6.19
N GLU A 75 6.93 -7.55 -6.04
CA GLU A 75 8.09 -8.03 -6.82
C GLU A 75 8.32 -9.54 -6.67
N LYS A 76 7.97 -10.11 -5.52
CA LYS A 76 8.09 -11.56 -5.27
C LYS A 76 7.02 -12.35 -5.99
N ALA A 77 5.77 -11.88 -5.94
CA ALA A 77 4.66 -12.50 -6.65
C ALA A 77 3.46 -11.55 -6.70
N HIS A 78 2.77 -11.50 -7.84
CA HIS A 78 1.52 -10.78 -7.99
C HIS A 78 0.64 -11.38 -9.07
N VAL A 79 -0.66 -11.08 -9.01
CA VAL A 79 -1.61 -11.55 -10.03
C VAL A 79 -1.44 -10.71 -11.29
N LYS A 80 -1.29 -11.35 -12.44
CA LYS A 80 -1.16 -10.67 -13.73
C LYS A 80 -2.38 -9.80 -14.01
N GLY A 81 -2.14 -8.61 -14.54
CA GLY A 81 -3.21 -7.63 -14.83
C GLY A 81 -3.81 -6.97 -13.58
N SER A 82 -3.35 -7.29 -12.37
CA SER A 82 -3.72 -6.55 -11.17
C SER A 82 -3.10 -5.16 -11.17
N LEU A 83 -3.90 -4.17 -10.77
CA LEU A 83 -3.42 -2.81 -10.53
C LEU A 83 -2.73 -2.74 -9.16
N HIS A 84 -1.72 -1.88 -9.07
CA HIS A 84 -0.91 -1.75 -7.86
C HIS A 84 -0.90 -0.31 -7.39
N VAL A 85 -1.40 -0.09 -6.17
CA VAL A 85 -1.26 1.20 -5.49
C VAL A 85 -0.91 0.91 -4.03
N PRO A 86 0.37 1.05 -3.62
CA PRO A 86 0.78 0.68 -2.27
C PRO A 86 0.16 1.61 -1.24
N LEU A 87 -0.49 1.04 -0.21
CA LEU A 87 -1.01 1.81 0.93
C LEU A 87 0.12 2.28 1.85
N PHE A 88 1.19 1.47 1.95
CA PHE A 88 2.38 1.74 2.72
C PHE A 88 3.60 1.72 1.82
N VAL A 89 4.46 2.72 2.01
CA VAL A 89 5.73 2.87 1.30
C VAL A 89 6.87 2.92 2.29
N GLU A 90 8.09 2.70 1.82
CA GLU A 90 9.28 2.88 2.67
C GLU A 90 9.39 4.33 3.12
N ASP A 91 9.75 4.53 4.38
CA ASP A 91 10.05 5.86 4.91
C ASP A 91 11.44 6.30 4.44
N PRO A 92 11.55 7.34 3.57
CA PRO A 92 12.84 7.81 3.09
C PRO A 92 13.59 8.67 4.12
N ASP A 93 12.96 9.06 5.24
CA ASP A 93 13.58 9.93 6.23
C ASP A 93 14.79 9.26 6.90
N ASN A 94 15.90 9.98 6.89
CA ASN A 94 17.18 9.55 7.46
C ASN A 94 17.64 10.49 8.58
N GLY A 95 16.71 11.23 9.20
CA GLY A 95 16.99 11.99 10.41
C GLY A 95 17.50 11.10 11.56
N PRO A 96 18.28 11.62 12.52
CA PRO A 96 18.90 10.83 13.58
C PRO A 96 17.92 9.96 14.39
N ILE A 97 16.73 10.51 14.69
CA ILE A 97 15.68 9.80 15.41
C ILE A 97 15.08 8.68 14.56
N THR A 98 14.85 8.93 13.27
CA THR A 98 14.29 7.94 12.35
C THR A 98 15.28 6.83 12.05
N LEU A 99 16.57 7.13 11.96
CA LEU A 99 17.63 6.11 11.87
C LEU A 99 17.66 5.21 13.11
N LEU A 100 17.55 5.79 14.32
CA LEU A 100 17.42 5.01 15.54
C LEU A 100 16.19 4.10 15.52
N LYS A 101 15.03 4.61 15.07
CA LYS A 101 13.80 3.81 14.90
C LYS A 101 13.97 2.68 13.89
N LYS A 102 14.56 2.98 12.73
CA LYS A 102 14.86 1.99 11.67
C LYS A 102 15.77 0.89 12.19
N TRP A 103 16.79 1.25 12.98
CA TRP A 103 17.71 0.29 13.58
C TRP A 103 17.01 -0.63 14.59
N ILE A 104 16.20 -0.07 15.49
CA ILE A 104 15.40 -0.85 16.45
C ILE A 104 14.42 -1.77 15.72
N HIS A 105 13.70 -1.24 14.72
CA HIS A 105 12.78 -2.02 13.89
C HIS A 105 13.49 -3.18 13.20
N LEU A 106 14.64 -2.91 12.57
CA LEU A 106 15.44 -3.93 11.88
C LEU A 106 15.87 -5.04 12.85
N GLY A 107 16.37 -4.68 14.04
CA GLY A 107 16.84 -5.65 15.03
C GLY A 107 15.72 -6.49 15.66
N TYR A 108 14.56 -5.91 15.93
CA TYR A 108 13.49 -6.60 16.64
C TYR A 108 12.63 -7.49 15.73
N ILE A 109 12.23 -6.98 14.57
CA ILE A 109 11.26 -7.66 13.71
C ILE A 109 11.62 -7.63 12.23
N GLY A 110 12.33 -6.61 11.76
CA GLY A 110 12.65 -6.43 10.35
C GLY A 110 13.55 -7.53 9.79
N LEU A 111 14.59 -7.94 10.52
CA LEU A 111 15.47 -9.03 10.09
C LEU A 111 14.75 -10.39 10.05
N TRP A 112 13.84 -10.64 11.00
CA TRP A 112 13.07 -11.88 11.06
C TRP A 112 11.99 -11.94 9.98
N THR A 113 11.18 -10.90 9.85
CA THR A 113 10.00 -10.87 8.97
C THR A 113 10.29 -10.33 7.56
N GLY A 114 11.45 -9.69 7.37
CA GLY A 114 11.77 -8.95 6.15
C GLY A 114 10.99 -7.65 5.97
N GLN A 115 10.28 -7.18 7.01
CA GLN A 115 9.53 -5.93 6.94
C GLN A 115 10.48 -4.72 6.96
N ARG A 116 10.32 -3.85 5.97
CA ARG A 116 10.99 -2.54 5.94
C ARG A 116 10.30 -1.58 6.90
N PHE A 117 10.97 -0.51 7.29
CA PHE A 117 10.35 0.56 8.06
C PHE A 117 9.46 1.39 7.12
N THR A 118 8.16 1.42 7.40
CA THR A 118 7.16 1.95 6.46
C THR A 118 6.38 3.12 7.03
N MET A 119 5.87 3.95 6.13
CA MET A 119 4.90 5.00 6.41
C MET A 119 3.70 4.89 5.47
N PHE A 120 2.61 5.59 5.80
CA PHE A 120 1.48 5.70 4.90
C PHE A 120 1.87 6.43 3.62
N ASN A 121 1.35 5.94 2.50
CA ASN A 121 1.41 6.65 1.25
C ASN A 121 0.33 7.75 1.23
N ASP A 122 0.74 9.01 1.35
CA ASP A 122 -0.15 10.17 1.30
C ASP A 122 -0.84 10.32 -0.07
N GLU A 123 -0.16 9.89 -1.14
CA GLU A 123 -0.67 9.92 -2.52
C GLU A 123 -1.55 8.71 -2.87
N PHE A 124 -1.76 7.77 -1.92
CA PHE A 124 -2.53 6.54 -2.15
C PHE A 124 -3.89 6.82 -2.78
N THR A 125 -4.65 7.75 -2.20
CA THR A 125 -5.99 8.08 -2.67
C THR A 125 -5.94 8.65 -4.09
N LEU A 126 -5.01 9.58 -4.35
CA LEU A 126 -4.88 10.23 -5.65
C LEU A 126 -4.56 9.21 -6.75
N HIS A 127 -3.60 8.32 -6.52
CA HIS A 127 -3.25 7.26 -7.47
C HIS A 127 -4.39 6.26 -7.68
N VAL A 128 -5.20 5.96 -6.66
CA VAL A 128 -6.39 5.12 -6.84
C VAL A 128 -7.44 5.82 -7.71
N VAL A 129 -7.66 7.13 -7.52
CA VAL A 129 -8.61 7.89 -8.36
C VAL A 129 -8.12 7.99 -9.81
N GLU A 130 -6.82 8.13 -10.03
CA GLU A 130 -6.23 8.10 -11.36
C GLU A 130 -6.38 6.73 -12.03
N ALA A 131 -6.13 5.66 -11.29
CA ALA A 131 -6.30 4.29 -11.78
C ALA A 131 -7.78 3.90 -11.99
N PHE A 132 -8.68 4.44 -11.17
CA PHE A 132 -10.12 4.19 -11.22
C PHE A 132 -10.94 5.49 -11.23
N PRO A 133 -11.01 6.22 -12.35
CA PRO A 133 -11.74 7.49 -12.38
C PRO A 133 -13.25 7.33 -12.12
N ASP A 134 -13.83 6.22 -12.59
CA ASP A 134 -15.25 5.90 -12.36
C ASP A 134 -15.46 5.23 -11.00
N LYS A 135 -16.19 5.92 -10.12
CA LYS A 135 -16.57 5.45 -8.77
C LYS A 135 -17.54 4.26 -8.76
N LYS A 136 -18.14 3.93 -9.90
CA LYS A 136 -18.96 2.72 -10.09
C LYS A 136 -18.14 1.50 -10.48
N SER A 137 -16.83 1.66 -10.75
CA SER A 137 -15.93 0.55 -11.03
C SER A 137 -15.96 -0.49 -9.92
N LYS A 138 -15.99 -1.77 -10.30
CA LYS A 138 -15.92 -2.89 -9.36
C LYS A 138 -14.46 -3.13 -8.99
N VAL A 139 -14.11 -2.92 -7.74
CA VAL A 139 -12.71 -3.02 -7.27
C VAL A 139 -12.60 -4.10 -6.20
N LEU A 140 -11.80 -5.14 -6.46
CA LEU A 140 -11.47 -6.15 -5.46
C LEU A 140 -10.15 -5.75 -4.81
N VAL A 141 -10.18 -5.38 -3.52
CA VAL A 141 -9.00 -4.89 -2.80
C VAL A 141 -8.34 -6.03 -2.05
N ALA A 142 -7.05 -6.25 -2.32
CA ALA A 142 -6.26 -7.32 -1.72
C ALA A 142 -4.97 -6.80 -1.11
N CYS A 143 -4.54 -7.44 -0.03
CA CYS A 143 -3.20 -7.30 0.52
C CYS A 143 -2.71 -8.67 1.01
N GLY A 144 -1.64 -8.71 1.80
CA GLY A 144 -1.13 -9.96 2.34
C GLY A 144 -2.13 -10.77 3.18
N GLU A 145 -2.59 -10.19 4.30
CA GLU A 145 -3.44 -10.88 5.29
C GLU A 145 -4.88 -10.33 5.35
N GLY A 146 -5.20 -9.35 4.52
CA GLY A 146 -6.51 -8.68 4.51
C GLY A 146 -6.63 -7.45 5.43
N LEU A 147 -5.71 -7.21 6.36
CA LEU A 147 -5.81 -6.07 7.29
C LEU A 147 -5.59 -4.72 6.60
N ARG A 148 -4.50 -4.60 5.82
CA ARG A 148 -4.19 -3.37 5.07
C ARG A 148 -5.27 -3.04 4.03
N SER A 149 -5.89 -4.06 3.42
CA SER A 149 -6.97 -3.85 2.46
C SER A 149 -8.25 -3.34 3.11
N LEU A 150 -8.56 -3.68 4.37
CA LEU A 150 -9.68 -3.04 5.10
C LEU A 150 -9.45 -1.53 5.29
N MET A 151 -8.21 -1.11 5.55
CA MET A 151 -7.88 0.32 5.64
C MET A 151 -8.03 1.02 4.29
N ALA A 152 -7.54 0.39 3.21
CA ALA A 152 -7.74 0.87 1.85
C ALA A 152 -9.24 0.98 1.50
N ILE A 153 -10.04 -0.04 1.82
CA ILE A 153 -11.51 -0.03 1.61
C ILE A 153 -12.18 1.15 2.31
N SER A 154 -11.82 1.42 3.57
CA SER A 154 -12.34 2.60 4.28
C SER A 154 -12.00 3.91 3.55
N LYS A 155 -10.78 4.04 3.02
CA LYS A 155 -10.40 5.20 2.20
C LYS A 155 -11.19 5.26 0.89
N LEU A 156 -11.28 4.16 0.15
CA LEU A 156 -12.01 4.10 -1.13
C LEU A 156 -13.51 4.39 -0.94
N HIS A 157 -14.13 3.82 0.08
CA HIS A 157 -15.53 4.08 0.39
C HIS A 157 -15.80 5.57 0.63
N ARG A 158 -14.90 6.25 1.38
CA ARG A 158 -14.95 7.71 1.60
C ARG A 158 -14.79 8.52 0.32
N GLU A 159 -14.03 8.01 -0.65
CA GLU A 159 -13.89 8.59 -1.99
C GLU A 159 -15.08 8.30 -2.91
N GLY A 160 -16.11 7.62 -2.40
CA GLY A 160 -17.38 7.36 -3.08
C GLY A 160 -17.43 6.08 -3.92
N TYR A 161 -16.42 5.19 -3.82
CA TYR A 161 -16.49 3.89 -4.50
C TYR A 161 -17.58 3.01 -3.87
N LYS A 162 -18.50 2.54 -4.71
CA LYS A 162 -19.70 1.80 -4.26
C LYS A 162 -19.59 0.29 -4.41
N SER A 163 -18.78 -0.18 -5.34
CA SER A 163 -18.66 -1.60 -5.68
C SER A 163 -17.31 -2.14 -5.24
N LEU A 164 -17.14 -2.30 -3.93
CA LEU A 164 -15.91 -2.76 -3.32
C LEU A 164 -16.03 -4.23 -2.90
N GLY A 165 -15.00 -5.00 -3.22
CA GLY A 165 -14.75 -6.34 -2.71
C GLY A 165 -13.54 -6.36 -1.80
N TRP A 166 -13.57 -7.18 -0.76
CA TRP A 166 -12.46 -7.44 0.14
C TRP A 166 -12.01 -8.89 0.04
N LEU A 167 -10.76 -9.12 -0.35
CA LEU A 167 -10.20 -10.47 -0.37
C LEU A 167 -9.95 -10.96 1.08
N THR A 168 -10.73 -11.93 1.54
CA THR A 168 -10.74 -12.38 2.94
C THR A 168 -9.44 -13.11 3.29
N GLY A 169 -8.71 -12.59 4.27
CA GLY A 169 -7.39 -13.11 4.66
C GLY A 169 -6.29 -12.90 3.63
N GLY A 170 -6.57 -12.13 2.57
CA GLY A 170 -5.59 -11.69 1.58
C GLY A 170 -4.93 -12.82 0.79
N PHE A 171 -3.79 -12.49 0.18
CA PHE A 171 -2.99 -13.39 -0.63
C PHE A 171 -2.39 -14.56 0.14
N ASN A 172 -2.23 -14.46 1.45
CA ASN A 172 -1.70 -15.56 2.28
C ASN A 172 -2.63 -16.79 2.29
N ARG A 173 -3.91 -16.62 1.99
CA ARG A 173 -4.88 -17.72 1.86
C ARG A 173 -5.05 -18.21 0.43
N ALA A 174 -4.39 -17.58 -0.54
CA ALA A 174 -4.48 -18.00 -1.92
C ALA A 174 -3.76 -19.33 -2.13
N THR A 175 -4.38 -20.19 -2.92
CA THR A 175 -3.86 -21.48 -3.37
C THR A 175 -3.75 -21.50 -4.88
N GLU A 176 -3.13 -22.55 -5.42
CA GLU A 176 -3.01 -22.73 -6.85
C GLU A 176 -4.41 -22.83 -7.50
N GLY A 177 -4.65 -22.06 -8.56
CA GLY A 177 -5.93 -22.03 -9.27
C GLY A 177 -6.92 -20.95 -8.79
N ASP A 178 -6.70 -20.34 -7.62
CA ASP A 178 -7.54 -19.23 -7.11
C ASP A 178 -7.39 -17.95 -7.95
N PHE A 179 -6.28 -17.83 -8.68
CA PHE A 179 -6.01 -16.78 -9.66
C PHE A 179 -5.55 -17.41 -10.99
N SER A 180 -5.78 -16.71 -12.10
CA SER A 180 -5.48 -17.22 -13.45
C SER A 180 -3.99 -17.31 -13.75
N GLU A 181 -3.27 -16.21 -13.57
CA GLU A 181 -1.85 -16.08 -13.87
C GLU A 181 -1.16 -15.29 -12.75
N ILE A 182 -0.04 -15.83 -12.25
CA ILE A 182 0.78 -15.22 -11.20
C ILE A 182 2.17 -14.94 -11.80
N GLU A 183 2.66 -13.72 -11.63
CA GLU A 183 3.97 -13.28 -12.08
C GLU A 183 4.89 -13.06 -10.88
N GLY A 184 6.11 -13.57 -10.97
CA GLY A 184 7.15 -13.44 -9.96
C GLY A 184 7.85 -14.76 -9.63
N PRO A 185 8.99 -14.71 -8.92
CA PRO A 185 9.76 -15.90 -8.56
C PRO A 185 9.14 -16.76 -7.46
N GLU A 186 8.14 -16.26 -6.73
CA GLU A 186 7.55 -16.92 -5.56
C GLU A 186 6.06 -17.23 -5.73
N GLU A 187 5.53 -18.09 -4.86
CA GLU A 187 4.07 -18.22 -4.73
C GLU A 187 3.46 -16.99 -4.05
N LEU A 188 2.25 -16.66 -4.47
CA LEU A 188 1.48 -15.52 -3.96
C LEU A 188 1.30 -15.55 -2.42
N ARG A 189 1.14 -16.75 -1.84
CA ARG A 189 0.99 -16.95 -0.39
C ARG A 189 2.25 -16.67 0.42
N PHE A 190 3.44 -16.77 -0.20
CA PHE A 190 4.73 -16.57 0.46
C PHE A 190 5.31 -15.19 0.19
N ALA A 191 4.74 -14.42 -0.73
CA ALA A 191 5.22 -13.10 -1.13
C ALA A 191 5.20 -12.06 0.01
N THR A 192 4.41 -12.28 1.05
CA THR A 192 4.35 -11.41 2.24
C THR A 192 5.46 -11.72 3.25
N ILE A 193 6.10 -12.87 3.13
CA ILE A 193 7.07 -13.38 4.08
C ILE A 193 8.47 -13.01 3.59
N GLY A 194 9.33 -12.56 4.49
CA GLY A 194 10.70 -12.19 4.18
C GLY A 194 11.65 -12.47 5.35
N GLY A 195 12.88 -11.97 5.23
CA GLY A 195 13.89 -12.11 6.27
C GLY A 195 14.21 -13.57 6.57
N ALA A 196 14.64 -13.85 7.80
CA ALA A 196 14.95 -15.21 8.24
C ALA A 196 13.72 -16.15 8.24
N SER A 197 12.53 -15.60 8.50
CA SER A 197 11.28 -16.38 8.56
C SER A 197 10.91 -17.05 7.24
N TYR A 198 11.29 -16.43 6.10
CA TYR A 198 11.07 -17.00 4.78
C TYR A 198 11.84 -18.31 4.59
N TYR A 199 13.13 -18.34 4.94
CA TYR A 199 13.95 -19.56 4.84
C TYR A 199 13.49 -20.63 5.81
N PHE A 200 13.15 -20.21 7.04
CA PHE A 200 12.61 -21.11 8.05
C PHE A 200 11.32 -21.78 7.57
N LEU A 201 10.38 -21.02 6.99
CA LEU A 201 9.14 -21.57 6.48
C LEU A 201 9.37 -22.51 5.29
N LYS A 202 10.24 -22.14 4.34
CA LYS A 202 10.60 -23.03 3.22
C LYS A 202 11.18 -24.36 3.71
N LEU A 203 12.04 -24.32 4.73
CA LEU A 203 12.57 -25.53 5.36
C LEU A 203 11.46 -26.37 5.99
N LEU A 204 10.52 -25.76 6.72
CA LEU A 204 9.40 -26.49 7.32
C LEU A 204 8.50 -27.15 6.26
N VAL A 205 8.17 -26.44 5.18
CA VAL A 205 7.36 -26.99 4.08
C VAL A 205 8.09 -28.16 3.42
N LEU A 206 9.40 -28.04 3.18
CA LEU A 206 10.23 -29.10 2.63
C LEU A 206 10.20 -30.35 3.53
N LEU A 207 10.40 -30.19 4.84
CA LEU A 207 10.36 -31.30 5.81
C LEU A 207 8.98 -31.98 5.86
N GLN A 208 7.89 -31.22 5.75
CA GLN A 208 6.54 -31.79 5.68
C GLN A 208 6.29 -32.60 4.41
N SER A 209 6.86 -32.17 3.27
CA SER A 209 6.78 -32.92 2.02
C SER A 209 7.45 -34.29 2.16
N PHE A 210 8.67 -34.34 2.71
CA PHE A 210 9.39 -35.59 2.97
C PHE A 210 8.65 -36.52 3.95
N GLY A 211 7.97 -35.97 4.94
CA GLY A 211 7.16 -36.75 5.88
C GLY A 211 5.90 -37.37 5.26
N LYS A 212 5.37 -36.80 4.18
CA LYS A 212 4.21 -37.33 3.45
C LYS A 212 4.59 -38.34 2.38
N GLU A 213 5.75 -38.19 1.76
CA GLU A 213 6.22 -39.11 0.71
C GLU A 213 6.69 -40.46 1.27
N ASN A 214 7.09 -40.50 2.55
CA ASN A 214 7.50 -41.72 3.27
C ASN A 214 6.34 -42.43 4.00
N ARG A 215 5.08 -42.12 3.66
CA ARG A 215 3.86 -42.69 4.26
C ARG A 215 2.92 -43.23 3.20
#